data_AF-A0AAV3YWK5-F1
#
_entry.id   AF-A0AAV3YWK5-F1
#
_cell.length_a   1.000
_cell.length_b   1.000
_cell.length_c   1.000
_cell.angle_alpha   90.00
_cell.angle_beta   90.00
_cell.angle_gamma   90.00
#
_symmetry.space_group_name_H-M   'P 1'
#
loop_
_entity.id
_entity.type
_entity.pdbx_description
1 polymer ?
#
loop_
_entity_poly.entity_id
_entity_poly.type
_entity_poly.pdbx_seq_one_letter_code
_entity_poly.pdbx_strand_id
1 'polypeptide(L)'
;MAARMSDRSTQRKEDYLDWLHGRFCANSKAYISAVKAALRFHAKTNAAEIFERAIDVLSQDFPDQTCIDGQTKEEERRDGNELNLLKDRIVQIEKQLKEAQNERSTLESELKSVRQEAQNKCAALVSELESVKEEAQTNYSFLETQLNSTMKKNVRLDAKFDDLKNDVKTLASEAKELTEVSKQNNAGIQGLRKLHVLLKQRNQTAAATATTAAAAGTAAVTPPPTGATASAISRPLKGVRQRTNFIVHVATDQSTPDIQDVQLLPGGRILLTDWGNKCMKLFDTQVSSCDDT
;
A
#
# COMPACT_ATOMS: atom_id res chain seq x y z
N MET A 1 175.93 -39.39 32.60
CA MET A 1 175.42 -38.01 32.76
C MET A 1 174.24 -37.68 31.84
N ALA A 2 174.15 -38.25 30.63
CA ALA A 2 173.06 -37.98 29.67
C ALA A 2 171.64 -38.37 30.14
N ALA A 3 171.48 -39.48 30.89
CA ALA A 3 170.15 -39.95 31.33
C ALA A 3 169.43 -38.96 32.28
N ARG A 4 170.16 -38.28 33.18
CA ARG A 4 169.57 -37.30 34.11
C ARG A 4 169.15 -35.98 33.47
N MET A 5 169.65 -35.65 32.28
CA MET A 5 169.22 -34.45 31.56
C MET A 5 167.91 -34.67 30.80
N SER A 6 167.59 -35.91 30.44
CA SER A 6 166.30 -36.29 29.84
C SER A 6 165.14 -36.04 30.79
N ASP A 7 165.25 -36.48 32.06
CA ASP A 7 164.18 -36.38 33.05
C ASP A 7 163.80 -34.94 33.41
N ARG A 8 164.78 -34.01 33.43
CA ARG A 8 164.48 -32.58 33.66
C ARG A 8 163.76 -31.94 32.48
N SER A 9 164.02 -32.41 31.27
CA SER A 9 163.34 -31.90 30.08
C SER A 9 161.90 -32.41 29.99
N THR A 10 161.62 -33.63 30.44
CA THR A 10 160.25 -34.15 30.50
C THR A 10 159.44 -33.46 31.59
N GLN A 11 160.01 -33.27 32.79
CA GLN A 11 159.32 -32.57 33.87
C GLN A 11 158.88 -31.15 33.47
N ARG A 12 159.76 -30.38 32.81
CA ARG A 12 159.40 -29.03 32.34
C ARG A 12 158.29 -29.01 31.30
N LYS A 13 158.20 -30.06 30.47
CA LYS A 13 157.12 -30.19 29.49
C LYS A 13 155.80 -30.52 30.18
N GLU A 14 155.82 -31.38 31.19
CA GLU A 14 154.65 -31.68 32.03
C GLU A 14 154.17 -30.44 32.77
N ASP A 15 155.06 -29.71 33.43
CA ASP A 15 154.71 -28.46 34.13
C ASP A 15 154.09 -27.41 33.16
N TYR A 16 154.59 -27.35 31.93
CA TYR A 16 154.05 -26.46 30.90
C TYR A 16 152.67 -26.91 30.39
N LEU A 17 152.45 -28.22 30.26
CA LEU A 17 151.15 -28.78 29.89
C LEU A 17 150.12 -28.56 31.01
N ASP A 18 150.50 -28.73 32.27
CA ASP A 18 149.64 -28.43 33.42
C ASP A 18 149.31 -26.94 33.50
N TRP A 19 150.29 -26.07 33.23
CA TRP A 19 150.04 -24.62 33.15
C TRP A 19 149.08 -24.25 32.01
N LEU A 20 149.26 -24.83 30.82
CA LEU A 20 148.37 -24.62 29.69
C LEU A 20 146.96 -25.13 29.98
N HIS A 21 146.84 -26.31 30.59
CA HIS A 21 145.57 -26.90 30.95
C HIS A 21 144.85 -26.03 31.99
N GLY A 22 145.56 -25.55 33.01
CA GLY A 22 145.03 -24.60 33.99
C GLY A 22 144.53 -23.30 33.34
N ARG A 23 145.29 -22.74 32.39
CA ARG A 23 144.91 -21.53 31.66
C ARG A 23 143.69 -21.74 30.75
N PHE A 24 143.63 -22.88 30.06
CA PHE A 24 142.48 -23.25 29.24
C PHE A 24 141.21 -23.41 30.09
N CYS A 25 141.30 -24.09 31.24
CA CYS A 25 140.18 -24.22 32.16
C CYS A 25 139.70 -22.87 32.70
N ALA A 26 140.61 -21.96 33.05
CA ALA A 26 140.26 -20.62 33.52
C ALA A 26 139.54 -19.80 32.42
N ASN A 27 140.08 -19.81 31.20
CA ASN A 27 139.47 -19.11 30.07
C ASN A 27 138.11 -19.70 29.68
N SER A 28 137.96 -21.02 29.69
CA SER A 28 136.70 -21.70 29.42
C SER A 28 135.63 -21.31 30.46
N LYS A 29 135.97 -21.29 31.75
CA LYS A 29 135.06 -20.82 32.81
C LYS A 29 134.65 -19.34 32.62
N ALA A 30 135.59 -18.48 32.26
CA ALA A 30 135.31 -17.07 32.00
C ALA A 30 134.35 -16.89 30.82
N TYR A 31 134.59 -17.62 29.72
CA TYR A 31 133.72 -17.59 28.54
C TYR A 31 132.29 -18.07 28.86
N ILE A 32 132.15 -19.20 29.56
CA ILE A 32 130.84 -19.73 29.99
C ILE A 32 130.10 -18.72 30.87
N SER A 33 130.81 -18.05 31.78
CA SER A 33 130.21 -17.03 32.64
C SER A 33 129.72 -15.82 31.83
N ALA A 34 130.51 -15.35 30.86
CA ALA A 34 130.14 -14.24 29.98
C ALA A 34 128.92 -14.58 29.11
N VAL A 35 128.86 -15.77 28.52
CA VAL A 35 127.71 -16.24 27.73
C VAL A 35 126.45 -16.32 28.60
N LYS A 36 126.57 -16.81 29.84
CA LYS A 36 125.44 -16.87 30.78
C LYS A 36 124.94 -15.49 31.19
N ALA A 37 125.82 -14.51 31.34
CA ALA A 37 125.45 -13.13 31.62
C ALA A 37 124.71 -12.48 30.43
N ALA A 38 125.21 -12.68 29.20
CA ALA A 38 124.59 -12.17 27.98
C ALA A 38 123.18 -12.76 27.75
N LEU A 39 123.01 -14.07 27.96
CA LEU A 39 121.69 -14.74 27.87
C LEU A 39 120.68 -14.18 28.89
N ARG A 40 121.12 -13.93 30.13
CA ARG A 40 120.25 -13.33 31.16
C ARG A 40 119.85 -11.89 30.82
N PHE A 41 120.75 -11.14 30.21
CA PHE A 41 120.46 -9.77 29.78
C PHE A 41 119.40 -9.76 28.68
N HIS A 42 119.57 -10.57 27.62
CA HIS A 42 118.61 -10.66 26.51
C HIS A 42 117.24 -11.18 26.94
N ALA A 43 117.17 -12.14 27.87
CA ALA A 43 115.90 -12.64 28.39
C ALA A 43 115.10 -11.55 29.13
N LYS A 44 115.77 -10.66 29.87
CA LYS A 44 115.11 -9.54 30.58
C LYS A 44 114.58 -8.48 29.63
N THR A 45 115.32 -8.15 28.57
CA THR A 45 114.89 -7.15 27.58
C THR A 45 113.67 -7.62 26.79
N ASN A 46 113.68 -8.88 26.35
CA ASN A 46 112.58 -9.44 25.57
C ASN A 46 111.28 -9.59 26.42
N ALA A 47 111.42 -9.93 27.72
CA ALA A 47 110.27 -9.98 28.63
C ALA A 47 109.65 -8.59 28.86
N ALA A 48 110.46 -7.53 28.93
CA ALA A 48 109.96 -6.16 29.08
C ALA A 48 109.20 -5.68 27.83
N GLU A 49 109.70 -5.97 26.63
CA GLU A 49 109.05 -5.59 25.36
C GLU A 49 107.69 -6.29 25.17
N ILE A 50 107.56 -7.56 25.57
CA ILE A 50 106.28 -8.28 25.50
C ILE A 50 105.25 -7.68 26.48
N PHE A 51 105.70 -7.24 27.66
CA PHE A 51 104.82 -6.70 28.69
C PHE A 51 104.23 -5.33 28.29
N GLU A 52 105.05 -4.43 27.74
CA GLU A 52 104.58 -3.13 27.25
C GLU A 52 103.55 -3.29 26.12
N ARG A 53 103.80 -4.22 25.21
CA ARG A 53 102.88 -4.50 24.10
C ARG A 53 101.53 -5.08 24.55
N ALA A 54 101.51 -5.79 25.67
CA ALA A 54 100.27 -6.30 26.27
C ALA A 54 99.46 -5.20 26.96
N ILE A 55 100.12 -4.21 27.56
CA ILE A 55 99.45 -3.05 28.18
C ILE A 55 98.75 -2.20 27.12
N ASP A 56 99.41 -1.91 26.00
CA ASP A 56 98.83 -1.12 24.91
C ASP A 56 97.55 -1.75 24.33
N VAL A 57 97.53 -3.08 24.15
CA VAL A 57 96.35 -3.80 23.65
C VAL A 57 95.21 -3.76 24.67
N LEU A 58 95.50 -3.97 25.96
CA LEU A 58 94.47 -3.93 27.01
C LEU A 58 93.90 -2.53 27.23
N SER A 59 94.66 -1.45 26.98
CA SER A 59 94.14 -0.08 27.06
C SER A 59 93.26 0.33 25.87
N GLN A 60 93.33 -0.38 24.73
CA GLN A 60 92.50 -0.08 23.57
C GLN A 60 91.10 -0.74 23.63
N ASP A 61 90.97 -1.87 24.32
CA ASP A 61 89.74 -2.68 24.33
C ASP A 61 88.79 -2.40 25.50
N PHE A 62 89.16 -1.54 26.46
CA PHE A 62 88.32 -1.20 27.62
C PHE A 62 88.18 0.32 27.83
N PRO A 63 87.18 0.98 27.21
CA PRO A 63 86.82 2.35 27.58
C PRO A 63 86.07 2.42 28.94
N ASP A 64 86.22 3.55 29.64
CA ASP A 64 85.77 3.81 31.01
C ASP A 64 84.32 3.42 31.35
N GLN A 65 84.16 2.80 32.53
CA GLN A 65 82.93 2.21 33.06
C GLN A 65 81.78 3.21 33.33
N THR A 66 82.05 4.51 33.31
CA THR A 66 81.05 5.58 33.54
C THR A 66 80.18 5.89 32.32
N CYS A 67 80.59 5.50 31.11
CA CYS A 67 79.77 5.66 29.90
C CYS A 67 78.69 4.59 29.77
N ILE A 68 78.88 3.41 30.37
CA ILE A 68 77.95 2.28 30.26
C ILE A 68 76.72 2.52 31.14
N ASP A 69 76.90 2.94 32.40
CA ASP A 69 75.80 3.15 33.37
C ASP A 69 74.82 4.29 32.99
N GLY A 70 75.25 5.27 32.19
CA GLY A 70 74.40 6.36 31.71
C GLY A 70 73.45 5.90 30.60
N GLN A 71 73.94 5.06 29.68
CA GLN A 71 73.15 4.56 28.56
C GLN A 71 72.07 3.56 29.02
N THR A 72 72.38 2.67 29.96
CA THR A 72 71.40 1.70 30.50
C THR A 72 70.24 2.39 31.23
N LYS A 73 70.50 3.47 31.98
CA LYS A 73 69.46 4.20 32.73
C LYS A 73 68.54 5.02 31.83
N GLU A 74 69.04 5.54 30.70
CA GLU A 74 68.19 6.23 29.72
C GLU A 74 67.32 5.28 28.92
N GLU A 75 67.83 4.09 28.60
CA GLU A 75 67.09 3.02 27.93
C GLU A 75 65.96 2.48 28.83
N GLU A 76 66.25 2.19 30.11
CA GLU A 76 65.22 1.82 31.09
C GLU A 76 64.12 2.88 31.26
N ARG A 77 64.47 4.18 31.20
CA ARG A 77 63.47 5.27 31.25
C ARG A 77 62.63 5.33 29.98
N ARG A 78 63.21 5.04 28.81
CA ARG A 78 62.48 4.99 27.53
C ARG A 78 61.48 3.83 27.52
N ASP A 79 61.94 2.64 27.89
CA ASP A 79 61.11 1.44 27.97
C ASP A 79 59.99 1.60 29.00
N GLY A 80 60.28 2.23 30.14
CA GLY A 80 59.27 2.57 31.14
C GLY A 80 58.17 3.53 30.62
N ASN A 81 58.54 4.51 29.78
CA ASN A 81 57.59 5.42 29.15
C ASN A 81 56.74 4.72 28.08
N GLU A 82 57.34 3.85 27.26
CA GLU A 82 56.61 3.04 26.29
C GLU A 82 55.63 2.07 26.97
N LEU A 83 56.07 1.45 28.08
CA LEU A 83 55.22 0.58 28.89
C LEU A 83 54.02 1.33 29.48
N ASN A 84 54.20 2.55 29.97
CA ASN A 84 53.10 3.37 30.49
C ASN A 84 52.13 3.78 29.37
N LEU A 85 52.63 4.18 28.20
CA LEU A 85 51.79 4.49 27.04
C LEU A 85 50.98 3.28 26.57
N LEU A 86 51.59 2.09 26.59
CA LEU A 86 50.89 0.84 26.26
C LEU A 86 49.81 0.51 27.29
N LYS A 87 50.07 0.70 28.58
CA LYS A 87 49.06 0.52 29.64
C LYS A 87 47.88 1.45 29.44
N ASP A 88 48.11 2.73 29.15
CA ASP A 88 47.04 3.70 28.89
C ASP A 88 46.21 3.31 27.66
N ARG A 89 46.88 2.86 26.57
CA ARG A 89 46.18 2.33 25.39
C ARG A 89 45.34 1.10 25.72
N ILE A 90 45.84 0.17 26.53
CA ILE A 90 45.08 -1.02 26.96
C ILE A 90 43.82 -0.59 27.71
N VAL A 91 43.94 0.31 28.68
CA VAL A 91 42.79 0.82 29.45
C VAL A 91 41.76 1.50 28.53
N GLN A 92 42.22 2.27 27.55
CA GLN A 92 41.32 2.92 26.59
C GLN A 92 40.62 1.91 25.67
N ILE A 93 41.34 0.88 25.19
CA ILE A 93 40.75 -0.19 24.38
C ILE A 93 39.73 -0.98 25.20
N GLU A 94 40.00 -1.30 26.46
CA GLU A 94 39.06 -1.98 27.35
C GLU A 94 37.79 -1.16 27.58
N LYS A 95 37.92 0.16 27.73
CA LYS A 95 36.78 1.06 27.83
C LYS A 95 35.94 1.04 26.56
N GLN A 96 36.56 1.21 25.39
CA GLN A 96 35.88 1.17 24.09
C GLN A 96 35.21 -0.20 23.85
N LEU A 97 35.85 -1.29 24.26
CA LEU A 97 35.29 -2.63 24.14
C LEU A 97 34.02 -2.78 24.98
N LYS A 98 34.01 -2.26 26.22
CA LYS A 98 32.82 -2.27 27.09
C LYS A 98 31.69 -1.40 26.52
N GLU A 99 32.01 -0.22 26.02
CA GLU A 99 31.04 0.67 25.36
C GLU A 99 30.41 -0.02 24.14
N ALA A 100 31.22 -0.61 23.26
CA ALA A 100 30.75 -1.34 22.09
C ALA A 100 29.90 -2.58 22.47
N GLN A 101 30.24 -3.29 23.55
CA GLN A 101 29.45 -4.41 24.06
C GLN A 101 28.07 -3.95 24.56
N ASN A 102 28.02 -2.83 25.28
CA ASN A 102 26.77 -2.25 25.76
C ASN A 102 25.90 -1.79 24.57
N GLU A 103 26.46 -1.05 23.62
CA GLU A 103 25.77 -0.63 22.40
C GLU A 103 25.21 -1.85 21.63
N ARG A 104 26.01 -2.91 21.47
CA ARG A 104 25.55 -4.13 20.82
C ARG A 104 24.34 -4.75 21.55
N SER A 105 24.39 -4.82 22.88
CA SER A 105 23.29 -5.37 23.67
C SER A 105 22.00 -4.54 23.54
N THR A 106 22.12 -3.20 23.50
CA THR A 106 20.99 -2.29 23.28
C THR A 106 20.41 -2.50 21.88
N LEU A 107 21.24 -2.50 20.85
CA LEU A 107 20.81 -2.71 19.47
C LEU A 107 20.16 -4.09 19.26
N GLU A 108 20.69 -5.15 19.88
CA GLU A 108 20.08 -6.49 19.85
C GLU A 108 18.67 -6.47 20.48
N SER A 109 18.48 -5.73 21.58
CA SER A 109 17.18 -5.59 22.24
C SER A 109 16.17 -4.77 21.39
N GLU A 110 16.62 -3.67 20.79
CA GLU A 110 15.81 -2.84 19.89
C GLU A 110 15.41 -3.63 18.64
N LEU A 111 16.34 -4.37 18.05
CA LEU A 111 16.09 -5.19 16.88
C LEU A 111 15.07 -6.30 17.18
N LYS A 112 15.12 -6.90 18.38
CA LYS A 112 14.11 -7.85 18.83
C LYS A 112 12.74 -7.18 18.99
N SER A 113 12.69 -5.98 19.56
CA SER A 113 11.46 -5.20 19.72
C SER A 113 10.82 -4.87 18.37
N VAL A 114 11.60 -4.33 17.42
CA VAL A 114 11.14 -3.98 16.08
C VAL A 114 10.63 -5.21 15.32
N ARG A 115 11.31 -6.35 15.43
CA ARG A 115 10.83 -7.61 14.82
C ARG A 115 9.49 -8.04 15.40
N GLN A 116 9.31 -7.94 16.72
CA GLN A 116 8.05 -8.29 17.36
C GLN A 116 6.91 -7.34 16.94
N GLU A 117 7.18 -6.04 16.88
CA GLU A 117 6.20 -5.05 16.44
C GLU A 117 5.79 -5.29 14.98
N ALA A 118 6.76 -5.55 14.10
CA ALA A 118 6.50 -5.89 12.71
C ALA A 118 5.66 -7.17 12.59
N GLN A 119 5.99 -8.22 13.35
CA GLN A 119 5.22 -9.46 13.37
C GLN A 119 3.77 -9.24 13.84
N ASN A 120 3.57 -8.44 14.90
CA ASN A 120 2.25 -8.11 15.42
C ASN A 120 1.43 -7.32 14.39
N LYS A 121 2.04 -6.33 13.72
CA LYS A 121 1.39 -5.54 12.65
C LYS A 121 1.01 -6.42 11.47
N CYS A 122 1.90 -7.31 11.03
CA CYS A 122 1.59 -8.26 9.97
C CYS A 122 0.42 -9.18 10.34
N ALA A 123 0.40 -9.72 11.57
CA ALA A 123 -0.70 -10.57 12.03
C ALA A 123 -2.03 -9.81 12.07
N ALA A 124 -2.04 -8.55 12.54
CA ALA A 124 -3.22 -7.70 12.55
C ALA A 124 -3.74 -7.43 11.12
N LEU A 125 -2.86 -7.07 10.18
CA LEU A 125 -3.24 -6.83 8.78
C LEU A 125 -3.79 -8.08 8.09
N VAL A 126 -3.23 -9.27 8.39
CA VAL A 126 -3.77 -10.54 7.86
C VAL A 126 -5.19 -10.78 8.38
N SER A 127 -5.42 -10.57 9.68
CA SER A 127 -6.75 -10.73 10.27
C SER A 127 -7.78 -9.72 9.72
N GLU A 128 -7.38 -8.46 9.52
CA GLU A 128 -8.24 -7.45 8.90
C GLU A 128 -8.58 -7.81 7.45
N LEU A 129 -7.60 -8.31 6.68
CA LEU A 129 -7.81 -8.73 5.29
C LEU A 129 -8.79 -9.91 5.20
N GLU A 130 -8.67 -10.89 6.10
CA GLU A 130 -9.61 -12.02 6.19
C GLU A 130 -11.03 -11.53 6.53
N SER A 131 -11.18 -10.62 7.49
CA SER A 131 -12.47 -10.02 7.84
C SER A 131 -13.11 -9.29 6.66
N VAL A 132 -12.35 -8.44 5.95
CA VAL A 132 -12.83 -7.72 4.76
C VAL A 132 -13.22 -8.69 3.65
N LYS A 133 -12.47 -9.79 3.47
CA LYS A 133 -12.80 -10.83 2.49
C LYS A 133 -14.12 -11.52 2.81
N GLU A 134 -14.36 -11.86 4.07
CA GLU A 134 -15.62 -12.47 4.51
C GLU A 134 -16.80 -11.51 4.34
N GLU A 135 -16.64 -10.25 4.72
CA GLU A 135 -17.65 -9.21 4.51
C GLU A 135 -17.97 -9.04 3.01
N ALA A 136 -16.95 -8.97 2.16
CA ALA A 136 -17.15 -8.87 0.71
C ALA A 136 -17.91 -10.09 0.15
N GLN A 137 -17.59 -11.29 0.62
CA GLN A 137 -18.24 -12.52 0.18
C GLN A 137 -19.71 -12.59 0.63
N THR A 138 -20.01 -12.17 1.86
CA THR A 138 -21.39 -12.12 2.36
C THR A 138 -22.22 -11.08 1.62
N ASN A 139 -21.66 -9.89 1.37
CA ASN A 139 -22.29 -8.82 0.58
C ASN A 139 -22.57 -9.27 -0.86
N TYR A 140 -21.62 -9.98 -1.49
CA TYR A 140 -21.81 -10.52 -2.84
C TYR A 140 -23.00 -11.50 -2.90
N SER A 141 -23.04 -12.47 -1.98
CA SER A 141 -24.13 -13.47 -1.90
C SER A 141 -25.49 -12.82 -1.67
N PHE A 142 -25.54 -11.78 -0.82
CA PHE A 142 -26.75 -11.02 -0.56
C PHE A 142 -27.23 -10.27 -1.81
N LEU A 143 -26.34 -9.57 -2.52
CA LEU A 143 -26.66 -8.86 -3.74
C LEU A 143 -27.11 -9.80 -4.85
N GLU A 144 -26.47 -10.96 -5.01
CA GLU A 144 -26.86 -11.99 -5.96
C GLU A 144 -28.28 -12.51 -5.66
N THR A 145 -28.60 -12.74 -4.38
CA THR A 145 -29.94 -13.15 -3.94
C THR A 145 -30.98 -12.08 -4.23
N GLN A 146 -30.67 -10.80 -3.96
CA GLN A 146 -31.56 -9.69 -4.28
C GLN A 146 -31.79 -9.55 -5.79
N LEU A 147 -30.73 -9.63 -6.59
CA LEU A 147 -30.80 -9.55 -8.04
C LEU A 147 -31.71 -10.64 -8.61
N ASN A 148 -31.52 -11.88 -8.16
CA ASN A 148 -32.35 -13.03 -8.57
C ASN A 148 -33.83 -12.85 -8.17
N SER A 149 -34.10 -12.28 -6.98
CA SER A 149 -35.45 -11.96 -6.54
C SER A 149 -36.11 -10.90 -7.43
N THR A 150 -35.39 -9.82 -7.73
CA THR A 150 -35.86 -8.74 -8.60
C THR A 150 -36.11 -9.22 -10.03
N MET A 151 -35.20 -10.03 -10.58
CA MET A 151 -35.37 -10.61 -11.92
C MET A 151 -36.61 -11.51 -12.00
N LYS A 152 -36.86 -12.33 -10.97
CA LYS A 152 -38.11 -13.12 -10.87
C LYS A 152 -39.36 -12.25 -10.81
N LYS A 153 -39.31 -11.11 -10.12
CA LYS A 153 -40.43 -10.15 -10.09
C LYS A 153 -40.67 -9.54 -11.46
N ASN A 154 -39.63 -9.16 -12.19
CA ASN A 154 -39.76 -8.61 -13.55
C ASN A 154 -40.41 -9.62 -14.50
N VAL A 155 -39.95 -10.88 -14.51
CA VAL A 155 -40.56 -11.94 -15.33
C VAL A 155 -42.05 -12.13 -15.00
N ARG A 156 -42.43 -12.05 -13.72
CA ARG A 156 -43.84 -12.12 -13.32
C ARG A 156 -44.65 -10.90 -13.75
N LEU A 157 -44.05 -9.72 -13.78
CA LEU A 157 -44.70 -8.49 -14.26
C LEU A 157 -44.90 -8.54 -15.77
N ASP A 158 -43.92 -9.03 -16.52
CA ASP A 158 -44.03 -9.22 -17.98
C ASP A 158 -45.19 -10.17 -18.31
N ALA A 159 -45.29 -11.31 -17.61
CA ALA A 159 -46.41 -12.24 -17.79
C ALA A 159 -47.78 -11.58 -17.51
N LYS A 160 -47.89 -10.81 -16.41
CA LYS A 160 -49.12 -10.06 -16.09
C LYS A 160 -49.45 -9.00 -17.13
N PHE A 161 -48.42 -8.37 -17.72
CA PHE A 161 -48.62 -7.39 -18.78
C PHE A 161 -49.17 -8.04 -20.05
N ASP A 162 -48.66 -9.22 -20.42
CA ASP A 162 -49.17 -9.99 -21.55
C ASP A 162 -50.61 -10.47 -21.33
N ASP A 163 -50.93 -10.96 -20.13
CA ASP A 163 -52.30 -11.32 -19.76
C ASP A 163 -53.24 -10.11 -19.89
N LEU A 164 -52.87 -8.96 -19.31
CA LEU A 164 -53.66 -7.74 -19.38
C LEU A 164 -53.84 -7.25 -20.83
N LYS A 165 -52.80 -7.37 -21.65
CA LYS A 165 -52.85 -7.03 -23.07
C LYS A 165 -53.83 -7.93 -23.83
N ASN A 166 -53.92 -9.20 -23.47
CA ASN A 166 -54.89 -10.12 -24.05
C ASN A 166 -56.32 -9.80 -23.57
N ASP A 167 -56.52 -9.51 -22.28
CA ASP A 167 -57.80 -9.09 -21.73
C ASP A 167 -58.33 -7.82 -22.42
N VAL A 168 -57.46 -6.83 -22.64
CA VAL A 168 -57.82 -5.59 -23.36
C VAL A 168 -58.24 -5.88 -24.80
N LYS A 169 -57.56 -6.81 -25.50
CA LYS A 169 -57.97 -7.22 -26.86
C LYS A 169 -59.34 -7.89 -26.86
N THR A 170 -59.60 -8.78 -25.92
CA THR A 170 -60.89 -9.48 -25.77
C THR A 170 -62.01 -8.48 -25.49
N LEU A 171 -61.82 -7.58 -24.52
CA LEU A 171 -62.77 -6.50 -24.23
C LEU A 171 -63.01 -5.59 -25.43
N ALA A 172 -61.97 -5.28 -26.20
CA ALA A 172 -62.11 -4.48 -27.42
C ALA A 172 -62.94 -5.19 -28.50
N SER A 173 -62.81 -6.51 -28.65
CA SER A 173 -63.69 -7.29 -29.55
C SER A 173 -65.13 -7.33 -29.06
N GLU A 174 -65.35 -7.58 -27.76
CA GLU A 174 -66.70 -7.60 -27.17
C GLU A 174 -67.39 -6.24 -27.32
N ALA A 175 -66.68 -5.13 -27.08
CA ALA A 175 -67.21 -3.78 -27.27
C ALA A 175 -67.63 -3.51 -28.72
N LYS A 176 -66.88 -4.01 -29.70
CA LYS A 176 -67.25 -3.90 -31.13
C LYS A 176 -68.53 -4.69 -31.41
N GLU A 177 -68.63 -5.92 -30.93
CA GLU A 177 -69.82 -6.75 -31.10
C GLU A 177 -71.06 -6.12 -30.48
N LEU A 178 -70.92 -5.61 -29.24
CA LEU A 178 -72.01 -4.94 -28.53
C LEU A 178 -72.46 -3.65 -29.25
N THR A 179 -71.52 -2.95 -29.90
CA THR A 179 -71.81 -1.80 -30.76
C THR A 179 -72.62 -2.21 -31.99
N GLU A 180 -72.30 -3.32 -32.64
CA GLU A 180 -73.06 -3.83 -33.78
C GLU A 180 -74.46 -4.31 -33.38
N VAL A 181 -74.60 -5.04 -32.27
CA VAL A 181 -75.90 -5.44 -31.71
C VAL A 181 -76.75 -4.19 -31.40
N SER A 182 -76.15 -3.15 -30.81
CA SER A 182 -76.83 -1.88 -30.53
C SER A 182 -77.34 -1.19 -31.81
N LYS A 183 -76.53 -1.17 -32.89
CA LYS A 183 -76.95 -0.65 -34.20
C LYS A 183 -78.13 -1.44 -34.76
N GLN A 184 -78.07 -2.77 -34.71
CA GLN A 184 -79.13 -3.65 -35.22
C GLN A 184 -80.44 -3.45 -34.44
N ASN A 185 -80.37 -3.39 -33.11
CA ASN A 185 -81.53 -3.12 -32.26
C ASN A 185 -82.14 -1.74 -32.56
N ASN A 186 -81.31 -0.70 -32.71
CA ASN A 186 -81.78 0.63 -33.09
C ASN A 186 -82.49 0.62 -34.46
N ALA A 187 -81.95 -0.10 -35.45
CA ALA A 187 -82.60 -0.25 -36.75
C ALA A 187 -83.96 -0.96 -36.63
N GLY A 188 -84.05 -2.03 -35.83
CA GLY A 188 -85.30 -2.74 -35.54
C GLY A 188 -86.35 -1.85 -34.87
N ILE A 189 -85.96 -1.06 -33.86
CA ILE A 189 -86.83 -0.09 -33.18
C ILE A 189 -87.37 0.95 -34.17
N GLN A 190 -86.51 1.48 -35.05
CA GLN A 190 -86.93 2.43 -36.09
C GLN A 190 -87.93 1.80 -37.07
N GLY A 191 -87.73 0.54 -37.46
CA GLY A 191 -88.66 -0.22 -38.28
C GLY A 191 -90.03 -0.38 -37.63
N LEU A 192 -90.08 -0.80 -36.36
CA LEU A 192 -91.31 -0.94 -35.59
C LEU A 192 -92.05 0.39 -35.41
N ARG A 193 -91.33 1.49 -35.17
CA ARG A 193 -91.92 2.84 -35.08
C ARG A 193 -92.61 3.23 -36.39
N LYS A 194 -91.97 3.00 -37.53
CA LYS A 194 -92.58 3.26 -38.85
C LYS A 194 -93.86 2.43 -39.04
N LEU A 195 -93.82 1.15 -38.69
CA LEU A 195 -94.97 0.25 -38.82
C LEU A 195 -96.13 0.68 -37.90
N HIS A 196 -95.83 1.11 -36.67
CA HIS A 196 -96.84 1.66 -35.75
C HIS A 196 -97.54 2.90 -36.33
N VAL A 197 -96.79 3.81 -36.96
CA VAL A 197 -97.36 4.99 -37.63
C VAL A 197 -98.29 4.57 -38.77
N LEU A 198 -97.87 3.63 -39.61
CA LEU A 198 -98.69 3.12 -40.72
C LEU A 198 -99.98 2.43 -40.23
N LEU A 199 -99.90 1.60 -39.19
CA LEU A 199 -101.07 0.96 -38.59
C LEU A 199 -102.04 1.99 -37.99
N LYS A 200 -101.51 3.00 -37.30
CA LYS A 200 -102.33 4.09 -36.74
C LYS A 200 -103.05 4.86 -37.85
N GLN A 201 -102.34 5.17 -38.94
CA GLN A 201 -102.93 5.80 -40.12
C GLN A 201 -104.04 4.92 -40.71
N ARG A 202 -103.79 3.64 -40.97
CA ARG A 202 -104.79 2.68 -41.48
C ARG A 202 -106.03 2.62 -40.58
N ASN A 203 -105.86 2.52 -39.27
CA ASN A 203 -106.98 2.47 -38.33
C ASN A 203 -107.78 3.78 -38.31
N GLN A 204 -107.13 4.93 -38.43
CA GLN A 204 -107.80 6.22 -38.59
C GLN A 204 -108.58 6.29 -39.91
N THR A 205 -108.02 5.78 -41.00
CA THR A 205 -108.73 5.72 -42.30
C THR A 205 -109.95 4.80 -42.22
N ALA A 206 -109.80 3.61 -41.63
CA ALA A 206 -110.89 2.66 -41.45
C ALA A 206 -112.00 3.21 -40.52
N ALA A 207 -111.63 3.91 -39.45
CA ALA A 207 -112.59 4.58 -38.57
C ALA A 207 -113.34 5.71 -39.30
N ALA A 208 -112.65 6.49 -40.15
CA ALA A 208 -113.27 7.50 -40.99
C ALA A 208 -114.24 6.88 -42.01
N THR A 209 -113.89 5.74 -42.62
CA THR A 209 -114.79 5.02 -43.54
C THR A 209 -116.03 4.46 -42.82
N ALA A 210 -115.87 3.97 -41.59
CA ALA A 210 -116.98 3.51 -40.76
C ALA A 210 -117.88 4.66 -40.26
N THR A 211 -117.31 5.83 -39.97
CA THR A 211 -118.11 7.03 -39.62
C THR A 211 -118.81 7.63 -40.83
N THR A 212 -118.24 7.56 -42.04
CA THR A 212 -119.00 7.91 -43.26
C THR A 212 -120.08 6.89 -43.62
N ALA A 213 -119.91 5.61 -43.24
CA ALA A 213 -120.97 4.61 -43.36
C ALA A 213 -122.08 4.78 -42.31
N ALA A 214 -121.76 5.28 -41.11
CA ALA A 214 -122.73 5.61 -40.07
C ALA A 214 -123.39 7.00 -40.26
N ALA A 215 -122.68 7.97 -40.82
CA ALA A 215 -123.17 9.35 -41.06
C ALA A 215 -123.92 9.52 -42.38
N ALA A 216 -124.12 8.44 -43.14
CA ALA A 216 -125.23 8.37 -44.12
C ALA A 216 -126.60 8.20 -43.43
N GLY A 217 -126.64 8.15 -42.09
CA GLY A 217 -127.81 8.42 -41.28
C GLY A 217 -127.57 9.64 -40.39
N THR A 218 -128.34 10.71 -40.63
CA THR A 218 -128.57 11.89 -39.77
C THR A 218 -127.49 12.98 -39.66
N ALA A 219 -127.92 14.19 -40.04
CA ALA A 219 -127.24 15.48 -39.94
C ALA A 219 -127.46 16.16 -38.57
N ALA A 220 -126.51 16.99 -38.13
CA ALA A 220 -126.66 18.44 -37.90
C ALA A 220 -125.77 19.02 -36.76
N VAL A 221 -125.32 20.28 -37.01
CA VAL A 221 -124.93 21.38 -36.08
C VAL A 221 -123.49 21.48 -35.51
N THR A 222 -122.77 22.51 -35.96
CA THR A 222 -121.59 23.25 -35.42
C THR A 222 -122.02 24.38 -34.43
N PRO A 223 -121.18 25.13 -33.64
CA PRO A 223 -119.74 25.49 -33.76
C PRO A 223 -118.98 25.61 -32.35
N PRO A 224 -117.92 26.45 -32.10
CA PRO A 224 -116.48 26.17 -32.33
C PRO A 224 -115.56 26.52 -31.08
N PRO A 225 -114.25 26.90 -31.15
CA PRO A 225 -113.18 26.28 -30.32
C PRO A 225 -112.37 27.22 -29.38
N THR A 226 -111.67 26.68 -28.36
CA THR A 226 -110.69 27.47 -27.60
C THR A 226 -109.58 26.65 -26.91
N GLY A 227 -108.33 27.10 -27.06
CA GLY A 227 -107.34 27.08 -25.98
C GLY A 227 -106.25 26.00 -26.00
N ALA A 228 -105.08 26.36 -26.51
CA ALA A 228 -103.82 25.65 -26.33
C ALA A 228 -103.28 25.77 -24.90
N THR A 229 -102.50 24.78 -24.44
CA THR A 229 -101.25 24.97 -23.65
C THR A 229 -100.56 23.62 -23.42
N ALA A 230 -99.52 23.35 -24.22
CA ALA A 230 -98.53 22.32 -23.90
C ALA A 230 -97.42 22.97 -23.06
N SER A 231 -97.35 22.61 -21.79
CA SER A 231 -96.28 23.05 -20.89
C SER A 231 -95.03 22.21 -21.17
N ALA A 232 -94.04 22.81 -21.84
CA ALA A 232 -92.73 22.22 -22.02
C ALA A 232 -91.94 22.35 -20.72
N ILE A 233 -91.78 21.23 -20.01
CA ILE A 233 -90.86 21.14 -18.86
C ILE A 233 -89.43 21.14 -19.42
N SER A 234 -88.76 22.25 -19.17
CA SER A 234 -87.31 22.43 -19.20
C SER A 234 -86.59 21.33 -18.41
N ARG A 235 -85.63 20.66 -19.04
CA ARG A 235 -84.49 20.03 -18.35
C ARG A 235 -83.20 20.52 -18.99
N PRO A 236 -82.34 21.26 -18.28
CA PRO A 236 -81.01 21.56 -18.77
C PRO A 236 -80.14 20.30 -18.71
N LEU A 237 -79.34 20.10 -19.76
CA LEU A 237 -78.29 19.09 -19.85
C LEU A 237 -77.31 19.27 -18.69
N LYS A 238 -77.14 18.23 -17.87
CA LYS A 238 -76.05 18.19 -16.87
C LYS A 238 -74.72 18.16 -17.63
N GLY A 239 -73.93 19.22 -17.45
CA GLY A 239 -72.58 19.33 -18.00
C GLY A 239 -71.72 18.13 -17.60
N VAL A 240 -71.18 17.48 -18.62
CA VAL A 240 -70.14 16.47 -18.49
C VAL A 240 -68.89 17.18 -17.99
N ARG A 241 -68.52 16.98 -16.72
CA ARG A 241 -67.20 17.35 -16.22
C ARG A 241 -66.18 16.43 -16.89
N GLN A 242 -65.51 16.93 -17.93
CA GLN A 242 -64.30 16.31 -18.44
C GLN A 242 -63.26 16.34 -17.32
N ARG A 243 -62.92 15.16 -16.79
CA ARG A 243 -61.72 15.00 -15.97
C ARG A 243 -60.55 14.88 -16.94
N THR A 244 -59.81 15.96 -17.12
CA THR A 244 -58.55 15.95 -17.85
C THR A 244 -57.49 15.37 -16.93
N ASN A 245 -57.07 14.14 -17.20
CA ASN A 245 -55.90 13.55 -16.53
C ASN A 245 -54.66 14.04 -17.30
N PHE A 246 -53.82 14.84 -16.65
CA PHE A 246 -52.52 15.19 -17.20
C PHE A 246 -51.52 14.10 -16.82
N ILE A 247 -50.84 13.52 -17.81
CA ILE A 247 -49.71 12.61 -17.60
C ILE A 247 -48.45 13.44 -17.83
N VAL A 248 -47.65 13.63 -16.77
CA VAL A 248 -46.35 14.30 -16.86
C VAL A 248 -45.30 13.23 -17.13
N HIS A 249 -44.69 13.26 -18.32
CA HIS A 249 -43.50 12.46 -18.60
C HIS A 249 -42.28 13.17 -18.03
N VAL A 250 -41.69 12.61 -16.98
CA VAL A 250 -40.42 13.08 -16.42
C VAL A 250 -39.30 12.26 -17.07
N ALA A 251 -38.47 12.91 -17.88
CA ALA A 251 -37.22 12.32 -18.37
C ALA A 251 -36.24 12.24 -17.19
N THR A 252 -35.89 11.03 -16.78
CA THR A 252 -34.95 10.79 -15.69
C THR A 252 -33.52 10.92 -16.19
N ASP A 253 -33.01 12.15 -16.22
CA ASP A 253 -31.57 12.41 -16.32
C ASP A 253 -30.99 12.45 -14.89
N GLN A 254 -29.80 11.88 -14.69
CA GLN A 254 -29.12 11.66 -13.39
C GLN A 254 -28.90 12.91 -12.51
N SER A 255 -29.27 14.11 -12.95
CA SER A 255 -29.19 15.35 -12.17
C SER A 255 -30.55 15.95 -11.79
N THR A 256 -31.66 15.25 -12.01
CA THR A 256 -33.00 15.75 -11.70
C THR A 256 -33.45 15.23 -10.33
N PRO A 257 -33.75 16.09 -9.34
CA PRO A 257 -34.18 15.62 -8.03
C PRO A 257 -35.53 14.90 -8.14
N ASP A 258 -35.67 13.76 -7.45
CA ASP A 258 -36.90 12.97 -7.42
C ASP A 258 -38.08 13.82 -6.96
N ILE A 259 -39.07 13.99 -7.84
CA ILE A 259 -40.32 14.71 -7.56
C ILE A 259 -41.25 13.76 -6.82
N GLN A 260 -41.67 14.14 -5.62
CA GLN A 260 -42.54 13.30 -4.80
C GLN A 260 -44.02 13.61 -4.99
N ASP A 261 -44.36 14.89 -5.18
CA ASP A 261 -45.77 15.32 -5.25
C ASP A 261 -45.98 16.45 -6.27
N VAL A 262 -47.16 16.44 -6.88
CA VAL A 262 -47.61 17.40 -7.89
C VAL A 262 -48.98 17.93 -7.49
N GLN A 263 -49.01 19.18 -7.03
CA GLN A 263 -50.26 19.81 -6.59
C GLN A 263 -50.76 20.82 -7.62
N LEU A 264 -52.02 20.68 -8.04
CA LEU A 264 -52.70 21.67 -8.87
C LEU A 264 -53.31 22.74 -7.96
N LEU A 265 -52.81 23.96 -8.08
CA LEU A 265 -53.27 25.14 -7.35
C LEU A 265 -54.40 25.85 -8.11
N PRO A 266 -55.27 26.60 -7.39
CA PRO A 266 -56.27 27.47 -8.00
C PRO A 266 -55.62 28.44 -9.02
N GLY A 267 -56.24 28.59 -10.18
CA GLY A 267 -55.69 29.40 -11.28
C GLY A 267 -54.81 28.65 -12.27
N GLY A 268 -54.79 27.31 -12.24
CA GLY A 268 -54.06 26.51 -13.22
C GLY A 268 -52.55 26.49 -12.99
N ARG A 269 -52.10 26.62 -11.75
CA ARG A 269 -50.68 26.54 -11.43
C ARG A 269 -50.32 25.15 -10.95
N ILE A 270 -49.17 24.62 -11.38
CA ILE A 270 -48.67 23.32 -10.95
C ILE A 270 -47.47 23.55 -10.04
N LEU A 271 -47.55 23.03 -8.81
CA LEU A 271 -46.48 23.03 -7.84
C LEU A 271 -45.80 21.66 -7.81
N LEU A 272 -44.47 21.63 -7.96
CA LEU A 272 -43.65 20.43 -7.76
C LEU A 272 -42.88 20.54 -6.45
N THR A 273 -42.93 19.50 -5.62
CA THR A 273 -42.18 19.42 -4.35
C THR A 273 -41.23 18.24 -4.32
N ASP A 274 -40.10 18.43 -3.65
CA ASP A 274 -39.13 17.37 -3.35
C ASP A 274 -39.49 16.58 -2.08
N TRP A 275 -38.67 15.58 -1.73
CA TRP A 275 -38.79 14.75 -0.53
C TRP A 275 -38.73 15.52 0.80
N GLY A 276 -38.26 16.77 0.77
CA GLY A 276 -38.20 17.66 1.93
C GLY A 276 -39.36 18.64 2.02
N ASN A 277 -40.41 18.49 1.19
CA ASN A 277 -41.50 19.47 1.01
C ASN A 277 -41.01 20.86 0.60
N LYS A 278 -39.84 20.97 -0.03
CA LYS A 278 -39.38 22.23 -0.61
C LYS A 278 -39.95 22.39 -2.00
N CYS A 279 -40.49 23.58 -2.27
CA CYS A 279 -40.96 23.98 -3.58
C CYS A 279 -39.79 23.96 -4.56
N MET A 280 -39.85 23.08 -5.54
CA MET A 280 -38.82 22.96 -6.58
C MET A 280 -39.11 23.88 -7.76
N LYS A 281 -40.37 23.93 -8.20
CA LYS A 281 -40.76 24.73 -9.37
C LYS A 281 -42.27 24.96 -9.41
N LEU A 282 -42.66 26.16 -9.84
CA LEU A 282 -44.04 26.56 -10.06
C LEU A 282 -44.23 26.82 -11.56
N PHE A 283 -45.15 26.09 -12.19
CA PHE A 283 -45.52 26.31 -13.59
C PHE A 283 -46.88 27.01 -13.65
N ASP A 284 -46.98 28.07 -14.45
CA ASP A 284 -48.25 28.72 -14.75
C ASP A 284 -48.80 28.13 -16.06
N THR A 285 -49.93 27.43 -16.03
CA THR A 285 -50.53 26.82 -17.23
C THR A 285 -51.48 27.79 -17.93
N GLN A 286 -51.08 29.05 -18.06
CA GLN A 286 -51.84 30.00 -18.86
C GLN A 286 -51.85 29.50 -20.31
N VAL A 287 -53.00 28.95 -20.71
CA VAL A 287 -53.32 28.68 -22.10
C VAL A 287 -53.38 30.03 -22.79
N SER A 288 -52.31 30.41 -23.48
CA SER A 288 -52.42 31.49 -24.47
C SER A 288 -53.40 31.02 -25.51
N SER A 289 -54.60 31.60 -25.55
CA SER A 289 -55.46 31.51 -26.71
C SER A 289 -54.69 32.15 -27.86
N CYS A 290 -54.08 31.31 -28.71
CA CYS A 290 -53.70 31.73 -30.04
C CYS A 290 -55.03 31.93 -30.77
N ASP A 291 -55.48 33.19 -30.82
CA ASP A 291 -56.47 33.59 -31.81
C ASP A 291 -55.78 33.50 -33.16
N ASP A 292 -56.12 32.47 -33.93
CA ASP A 292 -55.77 32.36 -35.34
C ASP A 292 -56.31 33.60 -36.07
N THR A 293 -55.41 34.34 -36.72
CA THR A 293 -55.72 35.39 -37.71
C THR A 293 -55.53 34.84 -39.10
#